data_AF-A0A165IA54-F1
#
_entry.id   AF-A0A165IA54-F1
#
_cell.length_a   1.000
_cell.length_b   1.000
_cell.length_c   1.000
_cell.angle_alpha   90.00
_cell.angle_beta   90.00
_cell.angle_gamma   90.00
#
_symmetry.space_group_name_H-M   'P 1'
#
loop_
_entity.id
_entity.type
_entity.pdbx_description
1 polymer ?
#
loop_
_entity_poly.entity_id
_entity_poly.type
_entity_poly.pdbx_seq_one_letter_code
_entity_poly.pdbx_strand_id
1 'polypeptide(L)'
;MRLTLKYRWRPRPFRSFLGFMDLKTGVTIALLFALLNKVAGVYGLIAVFTGGSLAQLSLYVYSIGTLVAFAWGLRAVTAEDPKRTLYFAHIFLLDHLLSTTWTVFFGVLWWVYTPHDGKRQANSKAQQDLAKLANVSMPLTDEEREIAAMQIWNKEKGFAMTLIIVGWLAKIFFALLIYSYAVHLRRGTYRSLPLT
;
A
#
# COMPACT_ATOMS: atom_id res chain seq x y z
N MET A 1 -25.79 15.15 -43.52
CA MET A 1 -25.76 14.11 -42.47
C MET A 1 -24.46 14.26 -41.69
N ARG A 2 -24.49 14.82 -40.47
CA ARG A 2 -23.28 15.03 -39.64
C ARG A 2 -22.97 13.75 -38.85
N LEU A 3 -22.03 12.94 -39.34
CA LEU A 3 -21.44 11.84 -38.58
C LEU A 3 -20.55 12.44 -37.48
N THR A 4 -21.11 12.67 -36.30
CA THR A 4 -20.30 12.96 -35.11
C THR A 4 -19.72 11.65 -34.60
N LEU A 5 -18.50 11.34 -35.04
CA LEU A 5 -17.70 10.25 -34.49
C LEU A 5 -17.30 10.64 -33.06
N LYS A 6 -18.19 10.41 -32.08
CA LYS A 6 -17.83 10.50 -30.66
C LYS A 6 -16.89 9.34 -30.37
N TYR A 7 -15.60 9.54 -30.62
CA TYR A 7 -14.55 8.62 -30.20
C TYR A 7 -14.48 8.62 -28.67
N ARG A 8 -15.37 7.85 -28.07
CA ARG A 8 -15.46 7.69 -26.63
C ARG A 8 -14.54 6.54 -26.29
N TRP A 9 -13.26 6.84 -26.06
CA TRP A 9 -12.36 5.93 -25.37
C TRP A 9 -13.05 5.45 -24.10
N ARG A 10 -13.58 4.23 -24.15
CA ARG A 10 -14.07 3.52 -22.98
C ARG A 10 -13.13 2.35 -22.82
N PRO A 11 -12.15 2.41 -21.90
CA PRO A 11 -11.38 1.21 -21.58
C PRO A 11 -12.37 0.07 -21.30
N ARG A 12 -12.15 -1.05 -21.99
CA ARG A 12 -13.03 -2.22 -21.82
C ARG A 12 -12.80 -2.74 -20.40
N PRO A 13 -13.86 -2.89 -19.59
CA PRO A 13 -13.71 -3.44 -18.24
C PRO A 13 -13.14 -4.85 -18.33
N PHE A 14 -12.32 -5.22 -17.34
CA PHE A 14 -11.81 -6.58 -17.19
C PHE A 14 -12.96 -7.56 -17.00
N ARG A 15 -12.80 -8.75 -17.58
CA ARG A 15 -13.80 -9.83 -17.54
C ARG A 15 -13.49 -10.90 -16.50
N SER A 16 -12.26 -10.94 -16.01
CA SER A 16 -11.77 -11.88 -15.01
C SER A 16 -10.59 -11.25 -14.25
N PHE A 17 -10.24 -11.83 -13.11
CA PHE A 17 -9.04 -11.52 -12.36
C PHE A 17 -7.88 -12.35 -12.90
N LEU A 18 -6.80 -11.68 -13.32
CA LEU A 18 -5.59 -12.27 -13.89
C LEU A 18 -5.81 -13.24 -15.07
N GLY A 19 -7.00 -13.23 -15.69
CA GLY A 19 -7.35 -14.09 -16.81
C GLY A 19 -8.01 -15.42 -16.43
N PHE A 20 -7.96 -15.85 -15.16
CA PHE A 20 -8.33 -17.22 -14.77
C PHE A 20 -9.29 -17.32 -13.58
N MET A 21 -9.67 -16.22 -12.94
CA MET A 21 -10.54 -16.24 -11.76
C MET A 21 -11.72 -15.27 -11.95
N ASP A 22 -12.87 -15.61 -11.37
CA ASP A 22 -14.02 -14.70 -11.26
C ASP A 22 -13.64 -13.30 -10.75
N LEU A 23 -14.30 -12.29 -11.33
CA LEU A 23 -14.06 -10.89 -11.05
C LEU A 23 -14.41 -10.50 -9.60
N LYS A 24 -15.48 -11.05 -9.01
CA LYS A 24 -15.88 -10.76 -7.62
C LYS A 24 -14.85 -11.30 -6.64
N THR A 25 -14.36 -12.52 -6.87
CA THR A 25 -13.33 -13.17 -6.07
C THR A 25 -12.04 -12.38 -6.14
N GLY A 26 -11.61 -11.99 -7.34
CA GLY A 26 -10.43 -11.13 -7.51
C GLY A 26 -10.55 -9.78 -6.80
N VAL A 27 -11.70 -9.11 -6.91
CA VAL A 27 -11.94 -7.85 -6.19
C VAL A 27 -11.93 -8.08 -4.67
N THR A 28 -12.51 -9.17 -4.20
CA THR A 28 -12.51 -9.52 -2.77
C THR A 28 -11.09 -9.75 -2.27
N ILE A 29 -10.26 -10.52 -3.00
CA ILE A 29 -8.84 -10.73 -2.69
C ILE A 29 -8.09 -9.40 -2.65
N ALA A 30 -8.25 -8.55 -3.66
CA ALA A 30 -7.64 -7.22 -3.71
C ALA A 30 -8.00 -6.38 -2.48
N LEU A 31 -9.26 -6.44 -2.03
CA LEU A 31 -9.69 -5.73 -0.83
C LEU A 31 -9.20 -6.32 0.47
N LEU A 32 -9.08 -7.64 0.56
CA LEU A 32 -8.47 -8.27 1.73
C LEU A 32 -7.00 -7.88 1.86
N PHE A 33 -6.23 -7.89 0.77
CA PHE A 33 -4.86 -7.37 0.77
C PHE A 33 -4.78 -5.89 1.19
N ALA A 34 -5.67 -5.06 0.65
CA ALA A 34 -5.68 -3.65 1.00
C ALA A 34 -6.09 -3.41 2.46
N LEU A 35 -7.07 -4.16 2.99
CA LEU A 35 -7.46 -4.13 4.40
C LEU A 35 -6.30 -4.56 5.31
N LEU A 36 -5.62 -5.67 5.00
CA LEU A 36 -4.44 -6.11 5.75
C LEU A 36 -3.35 -5.04 5.77
N ASN A 37 -3.08 -4.42 4.61
CA ASN A 37 -2.14 -3.30 4.52
C ASN A 37 -2.56 -2.09 5.37
N LYS A 38 -3.87 -1.83 5.50
CA LYS A 38 -4.38 -0.73 6.35
C LYS A 38 -4.28 -1.07 7.84
N VAL A 39 -4.51 -2.32 8.23
CA VAL A 39 -4.36 -2.82 9.60
C VAL A 39 -2.91 -2.74 10.08
N ALA A 40 -1.92 -2.90 9.18
CA ALA A 40 -0.53 -2.63 9.51
C ALA A 40 -0.30 -1.21 10.08
N GLY A 41 -1.12 -0.23 9.66
CA GLY A 41 -1.12 1.12 10.23
C GLY A 41 -1.58 1.19 11.69
N VAL A 42 -2.41 0.25 12.16
CA VAL A 42 -2.80 0.15 13.59
C VAL A 42 -1.58 -0.17 14.45
N TYR A 43 -0.77 -1.15 14.04
CA TYR A 43 0.50 -1.45 14.71
C TYR A 43 1.47 -0.28 14.65
N GLY A 44 1.43 0.50 13.56
CA GLY A 44 2.20 1.73 13.41
C GLY A 44 1.94 2.79 14.49
N LEU A 45 0.77 2.80 15.13
CA LEU A 45 0.50 3.75 16.22
C LEU A 45 1.41 3.56 17.45
N ILE A 46 2.06 2.41 17.59
CA ILE A 46 3.10 2.21 18.61
C ILE A 46 4.22 3.25 18.45
N ALA A 47 4.43 3.79 17.24
CA ALA A 47 5.38 4.86 16.98
C ALA A 47 5.18 6.09 17.87
N VAL A 48 3.96 6.37 18.35
CA VAL A 48 3.68 7.46 19.31
C VAL A 48 4.47 7.27 20.60
N PHE A 49 4.67 6.03 21.03
CA PHE A 49 5.36 5.71 22.28
C PHE A 49 6.86 5.44 22.10
N THR A 50 7.33 5.34 20.86
CA THR A 50 8.72 4.98 20.55
C THR A 50 9.50 6.10 19.84
N GLY A 51 9.00 7.33 19.85
CA GLY A 51 9.68 8.50 19.25
C GLY A 51 9.46 8.67 17.75
N GLY A 52 8.35 8.17 17.22
CA GLY A 52 7.96 8.37 15.82
C GLY A 52 7.70 9.84 15.47
N SER A 53 7.94 10.19 14.22
CA SER A 53 7.69 11.53 13.69
C SER A 53 6.18 11.82 13.53
N LEU A 54 5.83 13.11 13.50
CA LEU A 54 4.46 13.55 13.19
C LEU A 54 3.98 13.06 11.82
N ALA A 55 4.89 12.94 10.84
CA ALA A 55 4.57 12.40 9.52
C ALA A 55 4.19 10.91 9.57
N GLN A 56 4.86 10.11 10.42
CA GLN A 56 4.51 8.71 10.63
C GLN A 56 3.15 8.60 11.33
N LEU A 57 2.93 9.40 12.37
CA LEU A 57 1.65 9.43 13.08
C LEU A 57 0.49 9.80 12.15
N SER A 58 0.66 10.83 11.30
CA SER A 58 -0.39 11.27 10.37
C SER A 58 -0.73 10.18 9.35
N LEU A 59 0.27 9.46 8.82
CA LEU A 59 0.06 8.31 7.94
C LEU A 59 -0.76 7.22 8.64
N TYR A 60 -0.43 6.88 9.89
CA TYR A 60 -1.11 5.82 10.62
C TYR A 60 -2.54 6.18 11.00
N VAL A 61 -2.78 7.41 11.47
CA VAL A 61 -4.13 7.93 11.72
C VAL A 61 -4.97 7.92 10.43
N TYR A 62 -4.40 8.37 9.31
CA TYR A 62 -5.04 8.29 8.01
C TYR A 62 -5.39 6.85 7.60
N SER A 63 -4.45 5.92 7.78
CA SER A 63 -4.65 4.50 7.45
C SER A 63 -5.80 3.89 8.26
N ILE A 64 -5.91 4.24 9.54
CA ILE A 64 -7.00 3.77 10.41
C ILE A 64 -8.33 4.40 10.03
N GLY A 65 -8.35 5.72 9.79
CA GLY A 65 -9.57 6.41 9.37
C GLY A 65 -10.15 5.83 8.08
N THR A 66 -9.28 5.41 7.16
CA THR A 66 -9.70 4.77 5.90
C THR A 66 -10.19 3.32 6.07
N LEU A 67 -9.94 2.62 7.18
CA LEU A 67 -10.47 1.26 7.41
C LEU A 67 -11.99 1.20 7.33
N VAL A 68 -12.70 2.23 7.81
CA VAL A 68 -14.17 2.29 7.76
C VAL A 68 -14.66 2.26 6.32
N ALA A 69 -14.00 3.02 5.43
CA ALA A 69 -14.33 3.06 4.02
C ALA A 69 -14.07 1.71 3.33
N PHE A 70 -12.98 1.02 3.68
CA PHE A 70 -12.66 -0.30 3.14
C PHE A 70 -13.60 -1.39 3.65
N ALA A 71 -13.99 -1.36 4.92
CA ALA A 71 -14.99 -2.27 5.48
C ALA A 71 -16.36 -2.08 4.80
N TRP A 72 -16.76 -0.82 4.58
CA TRP A 72 -17.95 -0.49 3.81
C TRP A 72 -17.85 -0.97 2.35
N GLY A 73 -16.69 -0.77 1.71
CA GLY A 73 -16.41 -1.24 0.35
C GLY A 73 -16.50 -2.75 0.20
N LEU A 74 -15.95 -3.50 1.15
CA LEU A 74 -16.03 -4.96 1.18
C LEU A 74 -17.48 -5.43 1.28
N ARG A 75 -18.30 -4.79 2.13
CA ARG A 75 -19.75 -5.06 2.22
C ARG A 75 -20.47 -4.74 0.90
N ALA A 76 -20.13 -3.62 0.26
CA ALA A 76 -20.72 -3.23 -1.02
C ALA A 76 -20.40 -4.23 -2.15
N VAL A 77 -19.15 -4.69 -2.24
CA VAL A 77 -18.68 -5.68 -3.21
C VAL A 77 -19.34 -7.04 -2.98
N THR A 78 -19.35 -7.51 -1.73
CA THR A 78 -19.92 -8.83 -1.39
C THR A 78 -21.43 -8.88 -1.63
N ALA A 79 -22.13 -7.79 -1.36
CA ALA A 79 -23.55 -7.61 -1.65
C ALA A 79 -23.86 -7.33 -3.14
N GLU A 80 -22.84 -7.23 -4.00
CA GLU A 80 -22.98 -6.93 -5.44
C GLU A 80 -23.74 -5.63 -5.74
N ASP A 81 -23.70 -4.64 -4.84
CA ASP A 81 -24.41 -3.37 -5.02
C ASP A 81 -23.68 -2.52 -6.08
N PRO A 82 -24.29 -2.24 -7.25
CA PRO A 82 -23.60 -1.55 -8.33
C PRO A 82 -23.22 -0.11 -7.99
N LYS A 83 -24.08 0.60 -7.25
CA LYS A 83 -23.86 2.02 -6.94
C LYS A 83 -22.80 2.16 -5.87
N ARG A 84 -22.93 1.40 -4.78
CA ARG A 84 -21.97 1.44 -3.66
C ARG A 84 -20.59 0.95 -4.10
N THR A 85 -20.53 -0.11 -4.91
CA THR A 85 -19.25 -0.61 -5.45
C THR A 85 -18.58 0.44 -6.35
N LEU A 86 -19.35 1.17 -7.17
CA LEU A 86 -18.79 2.25 -8.00
C LEU A 86 -18.28 3.42 -7.17
N TYR A 87 -19.03 3.87 -6.16
CA TYR A 87 -18.55 4.92 -5.25
C TYR A 87 -17.29 4.48 -4.52
N PHE A 88 -17.27 3.24 -4.05
CA PHE A 88 -16.09 2.68 -3.41
C PHE A 88 -14.88 2.60 -4.35
N ALA A 89 -15.07 2.32 -5.64
CA ALA A 89 -13.99 2.38 -6.63
C ALA A 89 -13.31 3.76 -6.69
N HIS A 90 -14.09 4.84 -6.60
CA HIS A 90 -13.56 6.21 -6.53
C HIS A 90 -12.81 6.45 -5.23
N ILE A 91 -13.37 6.00 -4.10
CA ILE A 91 -12.72 6.12 -2.79
C ILE A 91 -11.39 5.37 -2.77
N PHE A 92 -11.35 4.14 -3.30
CA PHE A 92 -10.12 3.36 -3.39
C PHE A 92 -9.06 4.05 -4.27
N LEU A 93 -9.46 4.63 -5.40
CA LEU A 93 -8.55 5.39 -6.26
C LEU A 93 -8.01 6.64 -5.54
N LEU A 94 -8.89 7.41 -4.89
CA LEU A 94 -8.49 8.59 -4.11
C LEU A 94 -7.55 8.20 -2.96
N ASP A 95 -7.85 7.11 -2.26
CA ASP A 95 -6.99 6.56 -1.22
C ASP A 95 -5.61 6.21 -1.76
N HIS A 96 -5.55 5.61 -2.94
CA HIS A 96 -4.28 5.27 -3.57
C HIS A 96 -3.47 6.51 -3.96
N LEU A 97 -4.09 7.51 -4.57
CA LEU A 97 -3.44 8.79 -4.92
C LEU A 97 -2.90 9.51 -3.69
N LEU A 98 -3.70 9.58 -2.63
CA LEU A 98 -3.31 10.21 -1.39
C LEU A 98 -2.22 9.39 -0.66
N SER A 99 -2.32 8.06 -0.63
CA SER A 99 -1.24 7.20 -0.09
C SER A 99 0.07 7.32 -0.86
N THR A 100 0.02 7.68 -2.15
CA THR A 100 1.22 7.87 -2.97
C THR A 100 2.06 9.05 -2.46
N THR A 101 1.45 10.08 -1.87
CA THR A 101 2.22 11.21 -1.32
C THR A 101 3.09 10.76 -0.16
N TRP A 102 2.58 9.91 0.73
CA TRP A 102 3.38 9.31 1.80
C TRP A 102 4.42 8.32 1.28
N THR A 103 4.10 7.49 0.28
CA THR A 103 5.10 6.61 -0.34
C THR A 103 6.27 7.40 -0.90
N VAL A 104 6.01 8.51 -1.60
CA VAL A 104 7.07 9.39 -2.12
C VAL A 104 7.82 10.08 -0.99
N PHE A 105 7.10 10.67 -0.02
CA PHE A 105 7.71 11.37 1.11
C PHE A 105 8.66 10.47 1.90
N PHE A 106 8.20 9.29 2.32
CA PHE A 106 9.02 8.33 3.05
C PHE A 106 10.07 7.67 2.16
N GLY A 107 9.79 7.46 0.87
CA GLY A 107 10.78 6.98 -0.08
C GLY A 107 11.97 7.93 -0.20
N VAL A 108 11.72 9.22 -0.35
CA VAL A 108 12.77 10.25 -0.40
C VAL A 108 13.49 10.33 0.95
N LEU A 109 12.76 10.37 2.07
CA LEU A 109 13.35 10.38 3.40
C LEU A 109 14.30 9.19 3.61
N TRP A 110 13.87 7.99 3.22
CA TRP A 110 14.64 6.77 3.41
C TRP A 110 15.84 6.68 2.46
N TRP A 111 15.67 6.96 1.16
CA TRP A 111 16.76 6.77 0.18
C TRP A 111 17.75 7.92 0.10
N VAL A 112 17.34 9.15 0.44
CA VAL A 112 18.15 10.35 0.23
C VAL A 112 18.68 10.91 1.55
N TYR A 113 17.83 10.96 2.58
CA TYR A 113 18.13 11.71 3.81
C TYR A 113 18.50 10.82 5.01
N THR A 114 18.23 9.51 4.95
CA THR A 114 18.55 8.59 6.04
C THR A 114 19.95 8.01 5.83
N PRO A 115 20.90 8.21 6.76
CA PRO A 115 22.19 7.53 6.70
C PRO A 115 22.01 6.01 6.86
N HIS A 116 22.68 5.24 6.01
CA HIS A 116 22.69 3.77 6.07
C HIS A 116 24.01 3.24 6.66
N ASP A 117 24.50 3.93 7.68
CA ASP A 117 25.80 3.69 8.34
C ASP A 117 25.74 2.59 9.43
N GLY A 118 24.58 1.97 9.63
CA GLY A 118 24.40 0.90 10.59
C GLY A 118 24.50 1.34 12.06
N LYS A 119 24.49 2.65 12.35
CA LYS A 119 24.49 3.13 13.74
C LYS A 119 23.26 2.65 14.47
N ARG A 120 23.47 2.11 15.67
CA ARG A 120 22.38 1.71 16.57
C ARG A 120 21.66 2.96 17.05
N GLN A 121 20.39 3.09 16.70
CA GLN A 121 19.53 4.13 17.26
C GLN A 121 18.93 3.63 18.57
N ALA A 122 19.30 4.28 19.68
CA ALA A 122 18.67 4.03 20.96
C ALA A 122 17.53 5.04 21.15
N ASN A 123 16.30 4.54 21.21
CA ASN A 123 15.08 5.35 21.23
C ASN A 123 14.70 5.84 22.64
N SER A 124 15.50 5.48 23.67
CA SER A 124 15.29 5.92 25.05
C SER A 124 16.58 5.94 25.85
N LYS A 125 16.60 6.74 26.93
CA LYS A 125 17.71 6.77 27.88
C LYS A 125 17.96 5.39 28.51
N ALA A 126 16.90 4.66 28.85
CA ALA A 126 17.01 3.28 29.33
C ALA A 126 17.69 2.35 28.32
N GLN A 127 17.36 2.43 27.02
CA GLN A 127 18.05 1.66 25.98
C GLN A 127 19.52 2.06 25.82
N GLN A 128 19.84 3.34 25.93
CA GLN A 128 21.23 3.82 25.92
C GLN A 128 22.01 3.27 27.12
N ASP A 129 21.42 3.32 28.30
CA ASP A 129 22.05 2.86 29.53
C ASP A 129 22.20 1.33 29.54
N LEU A 130 21.23 0.58 29.03
CA LEU A 130 21.34 -0.88 28.81
C LEU A 130 22.43 -1.21 27.79
N ALA A 131 22.54 -0.47 26.69
CA ALA A 131 23.59 -0.68 25.70
C ALA A 131 25.00 -0.43 26.29
N LYS A 132 25.13 0.54 27.19
CA LYS A 132 26.37 0.82 27.94
C LYS A 132 26.66 -0.26 28.99
N LEU A 133 25.64 -0.68 29.75
CA LEU A 133 25.74 -1.69 30.82
C LEU A 133 26.07 -3.08 30.29
N ALA A 134 25.50 -3.45 29.14
CA ALA A 134 25.64 -4.78 28.59
C ALA A 134 27.07 -5.14 28.17
N ASN A 135 28.01 -4.16 28.15
CA ASN A 135 29.41 -4.30 27.77
C ASN A 135 29.60 -5.26 26.58
N VAL A 136 28.64 -5.25 25.64
CA VAL A 136 28.62 -6.18 24.52
C VAL A 136 29.85 -5.86 23.72
N SER A 137 30.81 -6.78 23.70
CA SER A 137 32.00 -6.73 22.88
C SER A 137 31.55 -6.26 21.49
N MET A 138 31.89 -5.02 21.14
CA MET A 138 31.51 -4.45 19.86
C MET A 138 32.30 -5.24 18.82
N PRO A 139 31.69 -6.18 18.07
CA PRO A 139 32.47 -7.09 17.22
C PRO A 139 33.08 -6.36 16.02
N LEU A 140 32.62 -5.13 15.77
CA LEU A 140 33.03 -4.25 14.69
C LEU A 140 33.24 -2.85 15.28
N THR A 141 34.35 -2.23 14.90
CA THR A 141 34.58 -0.78 15.04
C THR A 141 33.50 0.00 14.29
N ASP A 142 33.36 1.30 14.57
CA ASP A 142 32.35 2.12 13.90
C ASP A 142 32.57 2.20 12.37
N GLU A 143 33.83 2.23 11.93
CA GLU A 143 34.21 2.20 10.51
C GLU A 143 33.85 0.86 9.85
N GLU A 144 34.21 -0.26 10.48
CA GLU A 144 33.88 -1.60 9.95
C GLU A 144 32.36 -1.81 9.88
N ARG A 145 31.61 -1.24 10.83
CA ARG A 145 30.14 -1.30 10.83
C ARG A 145 29.54 -0.51 9.68
N GLU A 146 30.03 0.71 9.43
CA GLU A 146 29.58 1.52 8.32
C GLU A 146 29.86 0.83 6.98
N ILE A 147 31.05 0.26 6.80
CA ILE A 147 31.41 -0.52 5.60
C ILE A 147 30.44 -1.69 5.43
N ALA A 148 30.22 -2.49 6.47
CA ALA A 148 29.31 -3.64 6.42
C ALA A 148 27.85 -3.22 6.12
N ALA A 149 27.37 -2.15 6.76
CA ALA A 149 26.02 -1.63 6.54
C ALA A 149 25.83 -1.10 5.12
N MET A 150 26.83 -0.40 4.58
CA MET A 150 26.80 0.11 3.21
C MET A 150 26.87 -1.01 2.17
N GLN A 151 27.58 -2.12 2.45
CA GLN A 151 27.55 -3.31 1.60
C GLN A 151 26.14 -3.91 1.51
N ILE A 152 25.46 -4.05 2.65
CA ILE A 152 24.06 -4.53 2.70
C ILE A 152 23.14 -3.57 1.96
N TRP A 153 23.22 -2.27 2.28
CA TRP A 153 22.40 -1.24 1.65
C TRP A 153 22.54 -1.24 0.13
N ASN A 154 23.77 -1.26 -0.39
CA ASN A 154 24.01 -1.27 -1.83
C ASN A 154 23.47 -2.52 -2.52
N LYS A 155 23.49 -3.67 -1.83
CA LYS A 155 22.92 -4.93 -2.33
C LYS A 155 21.39 -4.92 -2.34
N GLU A 156 20.76 -4.37 -1.30
CA GLU A 156 19.32 -4.56 -1.06
C GLU A 156 18.44 -3.40 -1.56
N LYS A 157 18.98 -2.18 -1.68
CA LYS A 157 18.18 -0.98 -2.02
C LYS A 157 17.43 -1.10 -3.36
N GLY A 158 18.01 -1.76 -4.35
CA GLY A 158 17.36 -1.95 -5.66
C GLY A 158 16.17 -2.91 -5.58
N PHE A 159 16.33 -3.99 -4.81
CA PHE A 159 15.26 -4.96 -4.57
C PHE A 159 14.11 -4.33 -3.78
N ALA A 160 14.43 -3.61 -2.70
CA ALA A 160 13.42 -2.90 -1.90
C ALA A 160 12.64 -1.86 -2.74
N MET A 161 13.33 -1.07 -3.57
CA MET A 161 12.68 -0.13 -4.50
C MET A 161 11.74 -0.85 -5.48
N THR A 162 12.18 -1.99 -6.01
CA THR A 162 11.38 -2.79 -6.94
C THR A 162 10.09 -3.28 -6.29
N LEU A 163 10.16 -3.79 -5.05
CA LEU A 163 8.98 -4.23 -4.30
C LEU A 163 7.99 -3.07 -4.06
N ILE A 164 8.50 -1.88 -3.75
CA ILE A 164 7.66 -0.68 -3.58
C ILE A 164 6.94 -0.33 -4.89
N ILE A 165 7.66 -0.31 -6.02
CA ILE A 165 7.08 0.00 -7.34
C ILE A 165 6.05 -1.06 -7.75
N VAL A 166 6.35 -2.34 -7.59
CA VAL A 166 5.42 -3.44 -7.91
C VAL A 166 4.17 -3.35 -7.03
N GLY A 167 4.32 -3.12 -5.72
CA GLY A 167 3.18 -2.93 -4.82
C GLY A 167 2.35 -1.69 -5.17
N TRP A 168 2.99 -0.61 -5.62
CA TRP A 168 2.32 0.59 -6.11
C TRP A 168 1.51 0.31 -7.39
N LEU A 169 2.11 -0.33 -8.39
CA LEU A 169 1.44 -0.73 -9.64
C LEU A 169 0.28 -1.72 -9.39
N ALA A 170 0.46 -2.66 -8.45
CA ALA A 170 -0.59 -3.61 -8.08
C ALA A 170 -1.84 -2.90 -7.56
N LYS A 171 -1.70 -1.79 -6.82
CA LYS A 171 -2.86 -1.00 -6.36
C LYS A 171 -3.58 -0.28 -7.50
N ILE A 172 -2.86 0.16 -8.54
CA ILE A 172 -3.50 0.68 -9.77
C ILE A 172 -4.33 -0.42 -10.43
N PHE A 173 -3.76 -1.60 -10.57
CA PHE A 173 -4.48 -2.76 -11.11
C PHE A 173 -5.74 -3.08 -10.28
N PHE A 174 -5.64 -3.09 -8.94
CA PHE A 174 -6.79 -3.29 -8.05
C PHE A 174 -7.88 -2.23 -8.23
N ALA A 175 -7.51 -0.95 -8.38
CA ALA A 175 -8.48 0.11 -8.64
C ALA A 175 -9.24 -0.15 -9.95
N LEU A 176 -8.52 -0.48 -11.03
CA LEU A 176 -9.11 -0.81 -12.33
C LEU A 176 -9.99 -2.06 -12.28
N LEU A 177 -9.61 -3.05 -11.46
CA LEU A 177 -10.38 -4.26 -11.20
C LEU A 177 -11.72 -3.94 -10.52
N ILE A 178 -11.70 -3.13 -9.45
CA ILE A 178 -12.92 -2.70 -8.73
C ILE A 178 -13.83 -1.90 -9.67
N TYR A 179 -13.27 -0.99 -10.48
CA TYR A 179 -14.04 -0.26 -11.49
C TYR A 179 -14.67 -1.18 -12.53
N SER A 180 -13.92 -2.18 -13.00
CA SER A 180 -14.42 -3.17 -13.96
C SER A 180 -15.61 -3.93 -13.39
N TYR A 181 -15.48 -4.39 -12.14
CA TYR A 181 -16.56 -5.07 -11.43
C TYR A 181 -17.78 -4.18 -11.26
N ALA A 182 -17.61 -2.95 -10.77
CA ALA A 182 -18.70 -1.97 -10.63
C ALA A 182 -19.44 -1.73 -11.95
N VAL A 183 -18.70 -1.62 -13.06
CA VAL A 183 -19.27 -1.42 -14.40
C VAL A 183 -20.06 -2.64 -14.86
N HIS A 184 -19.57 -3.86 -14.61
CA HIS A 184 -20.28 -5.10 -14.93
C HIS A 184 -21.57 -5.25 -14.13
N LEU A 185 -21.53 -4.95 -12.83
CA LEU A 185 -22.72 -4.92 -11.97
C LEU A 185 -23.76 -3.92 -12.48
N ARG A 186 -23.33 -2.69 -12.81
CA ARG A 186 -24.24 -1.63 -13.27
C ARG A 186 -24.85 -1.90 -14.65
N ARG A 187 -24.15 -2.66 -15.49
CA ARG A 187 -24.65 -3.08 -16.81
C ARG A 187 -25.45 -4.38 -16.76
N GLY A 188 -25.51 -5.07 -15.63
CA GLY A 188 -26.12 -6.40 -15.51
C GLY A 188 -25.36 -7.51 -16.26
N THR A 189 -24.12 -7.26 -16.70
CA THR A 189 -23.33 -8.23 -17.49
C THR A 189 -22.38 -9.07 -16.65
N TYR A 190 -22.37 -8.90 -15.33
CA TYR A 190 -21.52 -9.70 -14.43
C TYR A 190 -21.83 -11.20 -14.54
N ARG A 191 -23.12 -11.58 -14.56
CA ARG A 191 -23.56 -12.99 -14.61
C ARG A 191 -23.26 -13.70 -15.94
N SER A 192 -22.94 -12.96 -17.00
CA SER A 192 -22.54 -13.51 -18.31
C SER A 192 -21.04 -13.65 -18.48
N LEU A 193 -20.24 -13.30 -17.46
CA LEU A 193 -18.80 -13.46 -17.50
C LEU A 193 -18.41 -14.94 -17.31
N PRO A 194 -17.26 -15.37 -17.85
CA PRO A 194 -16.75 -16.72 -17.58
C PRO A 194 -16.50 -16.89 -16.08
N LEU A 195 -17.02 -17.99 -15.51
CA LEU A 195 -16.97 -18.32 -14.08
C LEU A 195 -15.71 -19.10 -13.68
N THR A 196 -14.62 -19.01 -14.47
CA THR A 196 -13.38 -19.78 -14.23
C THR A 196 -12.88 -19.67 -12.81
#